data_AF-A0A098TLF5-F1
#
_entry.id   AF-A0A098TLF5-F1
#
_cell.length_a   1.000
_cell.length_b   1.000
_cell.length_c   1.000
_cell.angle_alpha   90.00
_cell.angle_beta   90.00
_cell.angle_gamma   90.00
#
_symmetry.space_group_name_H-M   'P 1'
#
loop_
_entity.id
_entity.type
_entity.pdbx_description
1 polymer ?
#
loop_
_entity_poly.entity_id
_entity_poly.type
_entity_poly.pdbx_seq_one_letter_code
_entity_poly.pdbx_strand_id
1 'polypeptide(L)' 'MSLEERLKATAINIEGKIQEAVGDLTGDPKAQTEGQAKQAEAQVRHTVEDVKDEVKKILD' A
#
# COMPACT_ATOMS: atom_id res chain seq x y z
N MET A 1 6.96 -13.59 -2.56
CA MET A 1 6.42 -12.59 -3.51
C MET A 1 7.26 -12.54 -4.78
N SER A 2 6.64 -12.19 -5.91
CA SER A 2 7.40 -11.73 -7.09
C SER A 2 7.87 -10.28 -6.88
N LEU A 3 8.89 -9.85 -7.62
CA LEU A 3 9.38 -8.47 -7.60
C LEU A 3 8.28 -7.48 -8.03
N GLU A 4 7.42 -7.88 -8.96
CA GLU A 4 6.35 -7.06 -9.52
C GLU A 4 5.28 -6.73 -8.49
N GLU A 5 4.89 -7.68 -7.64
CA GLU A 5 3.89 -7.45 -6.59
C GLU A 5 4.40 -6.46 -5.52
N ARG A 6 5.68 -6.58 -5.13
CA ARG A 6 6.34 -5.64 -4.21
C ARG A 6 6.40 -4.23 -4.80
N LEU A 7 6.74 -4.11 -6.08
CA LEU A 7 6.74 -2.82 -6.79
C LEU A 7 5.34 -2.21 -6.85
N LYS A 8 4.32 -3.00 -7.14
CA LYS A 8 2.93 -2.54 -7.18
C LYS A 8 2.44 -2.04 -5.82
N ALA A 9 2.72 -2.77 -4.74
CA ALA A 9 2.38 -2.33 -3.39
C ALA A 9 3.11 -1.02 -3.01
N THR A 10 4.39 -0.91 -3.37
CA THR A 10 5.17 0.32 -3.15
C THR A 10 4.61 1.50 -3.94
N ALA A 11 4.23 1.29 -5.21
CA ALA A 11 3.65 2.32 -6.05
C ALA A 11 2.33 2.85 -5.48
N ILE A 12 1.43 1.96 -5.03
CA ILE A 12 0.16 2.34 -4.39
C ILE A 12 0.41 3.16 -3.10
N ASN A 13 1.40 2.77 -2.30
CA ASN A 13 1.76 3.51 -1.09
C ASN A 13 2.28 4.92 -1.41
N ILE A 14 3.13 5.06 -2.42
CA ILE A 14 3.64 6.36 -2.88
C ILE A 14 2.50 7.23 -3.40
N GLU A 15 1.61 6.66 -4.23
CA GLU A 15 0.44 7.36 -4.74
C GLU A 15 -0.46 7.86 -3.60
N GLY A 16 -0.68 7.03 -2.59
CA GLY A 16 -1.44 7.40 -1.41
C GLY A 16 -0.83 8.59 -0.65
N LYS A 17 0.50 8.57 -0.46
CA LYS A 17 1.21 9.69 0.18
C LYS A 17 1.15 10.98 -0.65
N ILE A 18 1.19 10.87 -1.97
CA ILE A 18 1.04 12.03 -2.85
C ILE A 18 -0.37 12.61 -2.72
N GLN A 19 -1.42 11.78 -2.72
CA GLN A 19 -2.78 12.25 -2.54
C GLN A 19 -3.03 12.87 -1.16
N GLU A 20 -2.44 12.30 -0.10
CA GLU A 20 -2.47 12.88 1.24
C GLU A 20 -1.80 14.26 1.26
N ALA A 21 -0.59 14.37 0.72
CA ALA A 21 0.11 15.64 0.64
C ALA A 21 -0.64 16.68 -0.20
N VAL A 22 -1.24 16.28 -1.33
CA VAL A 22 -2.08 17.18 -2.13
C VAL A 22 -3.30 17.62 -1.33
N GLY A 23 -3.99 16.70 -0.66
CA GLY A 23 -5.15 17.01 0.18
C GLY A 23 -4.81 17.98 1.32
N ASP A 24 -3.69 17.76 2.00
CA ASP A 24 -3.21 18.66 3.06
C ASP A 24 -2.85 20.05 2.52
N LEU A 25 -2.25 20.12 1.33
CA LEU A 25 -1.85 21.38 0.70
C LEU A 25 -3.05 22.17 0.14
N THR A 26 -4.03 21.50 -0.45
CA THR A 26 -5.20 22.14 -1.06
C THR A 26 -6.38 22.27 -0.11
N GLY A 27 -6.32 21.64 1.07
CA GLY A 27 -7.43 21.53 2.01
C GLY A 27 -8.55 20.62 1.51
N ASP A 28 -8.26 19.66 0.62
CA ASP A 28 -9.25 18.71 0.10
C ASP A 28 -9.29 17.42 0.96
N PRO A 29 -10.34 17.25 1.80
CA PRO A 29 -10.46 16.08 2.68
C PRO A 29 -10.67 14.77 1.89
N LYS A 30 -11.17 14.83 0.65
CA LYS A 30 -11.33 13.62 -0.17
C LYS A 30 -9.98 13.09 -0.61
N ALA A 31 -9.11 13.96 -1.12
CA ALA A 31 -7.75 13.59 -1.51
C ALA A 31 -6.96 13.03 -0.33
N GLN A 32 -7.09 13.64 0.86
CA GLN A 32 -6.49 13.13 2.09
C GLN A 32 -6.99 11.71 2.44
N THR A 33 -8.31 11.51 2.43
CA THR A 33 -8.92 10.22 2.77
C THR A 33 -8.56 9.12 1.76
N GLU A 34 -8.58 9.42 0.46
CA GLU A 34 -8.15 8.49 -0.59
C GLU A 34 -6.67 8.11 -0.42
N GLY A 35 -5.84 9.09 -0.08
CA GLY A 35 -4.42 8.87 0.19
C GLY A 35 -4.19 7.88 1.32
N GLN A 36 -4.89 8.07 2.44
CA GLN A 36 -4.83 7.17 3.60
C GLN A 36 -5.38 5.77 3.28
N ALA A 37 -6.47 5.69 2.51
CA ALA A 37 -7.05 4.41 2.08
C ALA A 37 -6.07 3.59 1.23
N LYS A 38 -5.36 4.22 0.28
CA LYS A 38 -4.34 3.55 -0.53
C LYS A 38 -3.16 3.06 0.30
N GLN A 39 -2.70 3.86 1.27
CA GLN A 39 -1.64 3.44 2.19
C GLN A 39 -2.07 2.24 3.06
N ALA A 40 -3.33 2.22 3.52
CA ALA A 40 -3.88 1.09 4.25
C ALA A 40 -4.00 -0.17 3.37
N GLU A 41 -4.48 -0.04 2.13
CA GLU A 41 -4.53 -1.15 1.17
C GLU A 41 -3.13 -1.74 0.92
N ALA A 42 -2.12 -0.88 0.72
CA ALA A 42 -0.75 -1.31 0.52
C ALA A 42 -0.22 -2.12 1.72
N GLN A 43 -0.51 -1.68 2.95
CA GLN A 43 -0.13 -2.42 4.17
C GLN A 43 -0.83 -3.77 4.27
N VAL A 44 -2.14 -3.83 4.01
CA VAL A 44 -2.88 -5.09 4.03
C VAL A 44 -2.33 -6.08 3.01
N ARG A 45 -2.04 -5.62 1.78
CA ARG A 45 -1.41 -6.45 0.75
C ARG A 45 -0.05 -6.98 1.18
N HIS A 46 0.78 -6.15 1.79
CA HIS A 46 2.07 -6.57 2.34
C HIS A 46 1.90 -7.68 3.38
N THR A 47 1.03 -7.48 4.37
CA THR A 47 0.79 -8.45 5.43
C THR A 47 0.27 -9.78 4.90
N VAL A 48 -0.71 -9.76 3.98
CA VAL A 48 -1.28 -10.99 3.38
C VAL A 48 -0.22 -11.77 2.63
N GLU A 49 0.61 -11.08 1.85
CA GLU A 49 1.66 -11.74 1.07
C GLU A 49 2.83 -12.21 1.96
N ASP A 50 3.17 -11.50 3.04
CA ASP A 50 4.18 -11.96 4.01
C ASP A 50 3.74 -13.26 4.69
N VAL A 51 2.46 -13.36 5.09
CA VAL A 51 1.87 -14.59 5.65
C VAL A 51 1.94 -15.74 4.64
N LYS A 52 1.62 -15.48 3.37
CA LYS A 52 1.67 -16.47 2.29
C LYS A 52 3.11 -16.95 2.02
N ASP A 53 4.08 -16.04 2.05
CA ASP A 53 5.50 -16.38 1.92
C ASP A 53 5.99 -17.23 3.10
N GLU A 54 5.53 -16.97 4.32
CA GLU A 54 5.86 -17.75 5.51
C GLU A 54 5.25 -19.16 5.47
N VAL A 55 3.97 -19.27 5.11
CA VAL A 55 3.31 -20.56 4.89
C VAL A 55 4.03 -21.38 3.82
N LYS A 56 4.44 -20.75 2.71
CA LYS A 56 5.19 -21.44 1.66
C LYS A 56 6.53 -21.97 2.16
N LYS A 57 7.28 -21.20 2.96
CA LYS A 57 8.54 -21.65 3.56
C LYS A 57 8.38 -22.82 4.54
N ILE A 58 7.23 -22.94 5.19
CA ILE A 58 6.94 -24.07 6.11
C ILE A 58 6.59 -25.34 5.32
N LEU A 59 6.01 -25.19 4.13
CA LEU A 59 5.58 -26.29 3.27
C LEU A 59 6.68 -26.83 2.34
N ASP A 60 7.70 -26.02 2.01
CA ASP A 60 8.94 -26.42 1.30
C ASP A 60 9.95 -27.11 2.26
#